data_AF-A0AA36NLD7-F1
#
_entry.id   AF-A0AA36NLD7-F1
#
_cell.length_a   1.000
_cell.length_b   1.000
_cell.length_c   1.000
_cell.angle_alpha   90.00
_cell.angle_beta   90.00
_cell.angle_gamma   90.00
#
_symmetry.space_group_name_H-M   'P 1'
#
loop_
_entity.id
_entity.type
_entity.pdbx_description
1 polymer ?
#
loop_
_entity_poly.entity_id
_entity_poly.type
_entity_poly.pdbx_seq_one_letter_code
_entity_poly.pdbx_strand_id
1 'polypeptide(L)'
;MAHAKVGKGAVFHQFTTLGSGAFCAMLTKVRFDVLPFCVFDEHVLLVDRVALARDGRSAQEADELDAFYSRHFSSQAAAYIQSLDGILSDAEGAWYSAEVRRFFQIRGSMRDRRLLARYGEREQ
;
A
#
# COMPACT_ATOMS: atom_id res chain seq x y z
N MET A 1 10.98 9.67 9.50
CA MET A 1 9.75 8.93 9.17
C MET A 1 9.15 9.58 7.94
N ALA A 2 8.92 8.82 6.87
CA ALA A 2 8.38 9.36 5.62
C ALA A 2 6.85 9.54 5.76
N HIS A 3 6.39 10.78 5.86
CA HIS A 3 4.97 11.09 5.88
C HIS A 3 4.35 10.95 4.49
N ALA A 4 3.09 10.55 4.41
CA ALA A 4 2.34 10.60 3.16
C ALA A 4 2.20 12.06 2.69
N LYS A 5 2.27 12.26 1.37
CA LYS A 5 2.16 13.56 0.69
C LYS A 5 0.85 13.59 -0.09
N VAL A 6 0.02 14.60 0.16
CA VAL A 6 -1.28 14.74 -0.49
C VAL A 6 -1.27 16.00 -1.35
N GLY A 7 -1.39 15.83 -2.66
CA GLY A 7 -1.50 16.91 -3.63
C GLY A 7 -2.78 17.72 -3.39
N LYS A 8 -2.68 19.04 -3.62
CA LYS A 8 -3.81 19.96 -3.45
C LYS A 8 -5.01 19.49 -4.28
N GLY A 9 -6.17 19.40 -3.62
CA GLY A 9 -7.43 19.01 -4.25
C GLY A 9 -7.60 17.51 -4.48
N ALA A 10 -6.69 16.66 -4.00
CA ALA A 10 -6.93 15.23 -3.93
C ALA A 10 -8.11 14.92 -2.99
N VAL A 11 -8.97 13.99 -3.39
CA VAL A 11 -10.17 13.57 -2.65
C VAL A 11 -10.08 12.08 -2.37
N PHE A 12 -10.32 11.69 -1.13
CA PHE A 12 -10.19 10.32 -0.66
C PHE A 12 -11.55 9.73 -0.35
N HIS A 13 -11.79 8.51 -0.83
CA HIS A 13 -12.94 7.74 -0.40
C HIS A 13 -12.78 7.37 1.09
N GLN A 14 -13.90 7.33 1.79
CA GLN A 14 -13.93 6.82 3.17
C GLN A 14 -13.37 5.39 3.23
N PHE A 15 -12.58 5.11 4.27
CA PHE A 15 -11.87 3.84 4.48
C PHE A 15 -10.66 3.57 3.56
N THR A 16 -10.23 4.54 2.77
CA THR A 16 -8.93 4.48 2.10
C THR A 16 -7.78 4.62 3.10
N THR A 17 -6.78 3.77 2.97
CA THR A 17 -5.51 3.81 3.72
C THR A 17 -4.40 4.36 2.83
N LEU A 18 -3.61 5.30 3.36
CA LEU A 18 -2.43 5.83 2.69
C LEU A 18 -1.17 5.32 3.36
N GLY A 19 -0.29 4.69 2.57
CA GLY A 19 0.99 4.19 3.03
C GLY A 19 1.97 5.30 3.35
N SER A 20 2.93 5.00 4.22
CA SER A 20 4.03 5.93 4.53
C SER A 20 4.83 6.25 3.28
N GLY A 21 5.25 7.52 3.14
CA GLY A 21 5.96 8.01 1.96
C GLY A 21 5.13 8.02 0.67
N ALA A 22 3.87 7.58 0.67
CA ALA A 22 3.02 7.62 -0.52
C ALA A 22 2.77 9.07 -0.96
N PHE A 23 2.60 9.27 -2.26
CA PHE A 23 2.28 10.56 -2.86
C PHE A 23 1.02 10.47 -3.72
N CYS A 24 -0.03 11.21 -3.36
CA CYS A 24 -1.21 11.35 -4.20
C CYS A 24 -1.13 12.64 -5.00
N ALA A 25 -1.21 12.58 -6.32
CA ALA A 25 -1.08 13.75 -7.17
C ALA A 25 -2.26 14.73 -6.99
N MET A 26 -2.08 15.96 -7.48
CA MET A 26 -3.12 17.00 -7.39
C MET A 26 -4.39 16.59 -8.12
N LEU A 27 -5.55 16.99 -7.59
CA LEU A 27 -6.87 16.76 -8.19
C LEU A 27 -7.26 15.29 -8.41
N THR A 28 -6.56 14.35 -7.76
CA THR A 28 -6.81 12.91 -7.90
C THR A 28 -8.00 12.44 -7.06
N LYS A 29 -8.75 11.48 -7.59
CA LYS A 29 -9.81 10.77 -6.84
C LYS A 29 -9.33 9.41 -6.38
N VAL A 30 -8.97 9.30 -5.10
CA VAL A 30 -8.43 8.09 -4.51
C VAL A 30 -9.55 7.22 -3.94
N ARG A 31 -9.84 6.11 -4.61
CA ARG A 31 -10.91 5.16 -4.22
C ARG A 31 -10.38 3.85 -3.62
N PHE A 32 -9.07 3.67 -3.64
CA PHE A 32 -8.39 2.44 -3.22
C PHE A 32 -7.25 2.80 -2.28
N ASP A 33 -6.74 1.81 -1.56
CA ASP A 33 -5.56 1.99 -0.72
C ASP A 33 -4.35 2.34 -1.58
N VAL A 34 -3.52 3.27 -1.11
CA VAL A 34 -2.27 3.66 -1.79
C VAL A 34 -1.10 3.06 -1.04
N LEU A 35 -0.34 2.21 -1.73
CA LEU A 35 0.77 1.48 -1.12
C LEU A 35 1.88 2.42 -0.61
N PRO A 36 2.63 2.01 0.42
CA PRO A 36 3.80 2.76 0.89
C PRO A 36 4.78 3.07 -0.24
N PHE A 37 5.38 4.26 -0.18
CA PHE A 37 6.41 4.72 -1.12
C PHE A 37 5.99 4.77 -2.60
N CYS A 38 4.69 4.74 -2.90
CA CYS A 38 4.18 4.86 -4.25
C CYS A 38 3.64 6.26 -4.55
N VAL A 39 3.72 6.68 -5.80
CA VAL A 39 2.97 7.79 -6.37
C VAL A 39 1.69 7.26 -7.05
N PHE A 40 0.57 7.94 -6.81
CA PHE A 40 -0.73 7.65 -7.42
C PHE A 40 -1.30 8.89 -8.09
N ASP A 41 -1.73 8.77 -9.35
CA ASP A 41 -2.25 9.88 -10.16
C ASP A 41 -3.68 9.65 -10.71
N GLU A 42 -4.44 8.71 -10.13
CA GLU A 42 -5.73 8.19 -10.62
C GLU A 42 -5.62 7.08 -11.68
N HIS A 43 -4.54 7.02 -12.44
CA HIS A 43 -4.36 6.06 -13.53
C HIS A 43 -3.24 5.05 -13.29
N VAL A 44 -2.17 5.49 -12.62
CA VAL A 44 -1.01 4.65 -12.32
C VAL A 44 -0.68 4.68 -10.84
N LEU A 45 -0.13 3.56 -10.39
CA LEU A 45 0.51 3.41 -9.10
C LEU A 45 1.94 2.93 -9.34
N LEU A 46 2.93 3.77 -9.05
CA LEU A 46 4.34 3.49 -9.31
C LEU A 46 5.17 3.78 -8.07
N VAL A 47 6.33 3.13 -7.91
CA VAL A 47 7.28 3.48 -6.85
C VAL A 47 7.79 4.91 -7.06
N ASP A 48 7.71 5.76 -6.01
CA ASP A 48 8.21 7.14 -6.02
C ASP A 48 9.73 7.16 -5.84
N ARG A 49 10.44 6.80 -6.92
CA ARG A 49 11.91 6.73 -6.98
C ARG A 49 12.56 8.06 -6.60
N VAL A 50 11.91 9.19 -6.89
CA VAL A 50 12.42 10.53 -6.56
C VAL A 50 12.40 10.75 -5.05
N ALA A 51 11.30 10.39 -4.38
CA ALA A 51 11.21 10.48 -2.93
C ALA A 51 12.18 9.51 -2.24
N LEU A 52 12.27 8.27 -2.74
CA LEU A 52 13.22 7.29 -2.20
C LEU A 52 14.67 7.76 -2.30
N ALA A 53 15.07 8.35 -3.43
CA ALA A 53 16.39 8.95 -3.58
C ALA A 53 16.63 10.11 -2.60
N ARG A 54 15.62 10.96 -2.34
CA ARG A 54 15.70 12.03 -1.34
C ARG A 54 15.81 11.51 0.09
N ASP A 55 15.22 10.36 0.36
CA ASP A 55 15.32 9.65 1.64
C ASP A 55 16.61 8.82 1.76
N GLY A 56 17.53 8.93 0.80
CA GLY A 56 18.84 8.26 0.83
C GLY A 56 18.84 6.81 0.36
N ARG A 57 17.77 6.36 -0.31
CA ARG A 57 17.70 5.02 -0.89
C ARG A 57 18.38 4.95 -2.25
N SER A 58 19.01 3.82 -2.52
CA SER A 58 19.64 3.51 -3.78
C SER A 58 18.62 3.18 -4.87
N ALA A 59 19.04 3.25 -6.13
CA ALA A 59 18.23 2.81 -7.27
C ALA A 59 17.87 1.32 -7.16
N GLN A 60 18.81 0.49 -6.71
CA GLN A 60 18.60 -0.94 -6.49
C GLN A 60 17.53 -1.20 -5.43
N GLU A 61 17.56 -0.49 -4.29
CA GLU A 61 16.51 -0.61 -3.26
C GLU A 61 15.12 -0.22 -3.79
N ALA A 62 15.05 0.72 -4.72
CA ALA A 62 13.80 1.10 -5.38
C ALA A 62 13.35 0.04 -6.39
N ASP A 63 14.27 -0.54 -7.16
CA ASP A 63 14.00 -1.66 -8.08
C ASP A 63 13.52 -2.90 -7.32
N GLU A 64 14.09 -3.20 -6.16
CA GLU A 64 13.67 -4.29 -5.29
C GLU A 64 12.22 -4.12 -4.80
N LEU A 65 11.84 -2.90 -4.40
CA LEU A 65 10.47 -2.59 -4.00
C LEU A 65 9.50 -2.65 -5.19
N ASP A 66 9.91 -2.12 -6.35
CA ASP A 66 9.12 -2.13 -7.58
C ASP A 66 8.88 -3.56 -8.09
N ALA A 67 9.89 -4.42 -8.01
CA ALA A 67 9.79 -5.83 -8.33
C ALA A 67 8.88 -6.58 -7.34
N PHE A 68 8.98 -6.29 -6.05
CA PHE A 68 8.06 -6.82 -5.04
C PHE A 68 6.62 -6.41 -5.33
N TYR A 69 6.37 -5.12 -5.59
CA TYR A 69 5.02 -4.67 -5.90
C TYR A 69 4.50 -5.22 -7.22
N SER A 70 5.30 -5.24 -8.27
CA SER A 70 4.90 -5.79 -9.57
C SER A 70 4.56 -7.29 -9.50
N ARG A 71 5.27 -8.06 -8.66
CA ARG A 71 5.01 -9.48 -8.45
C ARG A 71 3.68 -9.74 -7.75
N HIS A 72 3.35 -8.95 -6.74
CA HIS A 72 2.20 -9.21 -5.86
C HIS A 72 0.96 -8.35 -6.17
N PHE A 73 1.12 -7.24 -6.88
CA PHE A 73 0.09 -6.24 -7.14
C PHE A 73 0.08 -5.88 -8.64
N SER A 74 -0.39 -6.80 -9.48
CA SER A 74 -0.19 -6.77 -10.95
C SER A 74 -1.18 -5.92 -11.77
N SER A 75 -1.83 -4.89 -11.20
CA SER A 75 -2.88 -4.13 -11.92
C SER A 75 -2.90 -2.63 -11.58
N GLN A 76 -3.21 -1.79 -12.58
CA GLN A 76 -3.32 -0.31 -12.52
C GLN A 76 -4.26 0.21 -11.42
N ALA A 77 -5.20 -0.61 -10.98
CA ALA A 77 -5.83 -0.51 -9.69
C ALA A 77 -5.49 -1.82 -8.97
N ALA A 78 -4.65 -1.79 -7.95
CA ALA A 78 -4.47 -2.97 -7.09
C ALA A 78 -5.81 -3.21 -6.39
N ALA A 79 -6.64 -3.99 -7.07
CA ALA A 79 -7.96 -4.42 -6.66
C ALA A 79 -7.79 -5.13 -5.33
N TYR A 80 -8.15 -4.43 -4.26
CA TYR A 80 -8.61 -5.02 -3.01
C TYR A 80 -7.79 -6.25 -2.54
N ILE A 81 -6.47 -6.11 -2.37
CA ILE A 81 -5.70 -7.15 -1.67
C ILE A 81 -6.04 -7.04 -0.18
N GLN A 82 -7.00 -7.87 0.26
CA GLN A 82 -7.62 -7.83 1.59
C GLN A 82 -6.81 -8.57 2.68
N SER A 83 -5.81 -9.38 2.31
CA SER A 83 -4.82 -9.91 3.24
C SER A 83 -3.53 -10.27 2.51
N LEU A 84 -2.43 -10.31 3.27
CA LEU A 84 -1.10 -10.70 2.80
C LEU A 84 -0.68 -12.09 3.31
N ASP A 85 -1.62 -13.00 3.57
CA ASP A 85 -1.26 -14.34 4.04
C ASP A 85 -0.37 -15.01 2.96
N GLY A 86 0.93 -15.10 3.23
CA GLY A 86 1.97 -15.61 2.31
C GLY A 86 2.79 -14.59 1.52
N ILE A 87 2.48 -13.28 1.54
CA ILE A 87 3.24 -12.25 0.79
C ILE A 87 4.34 -11.61 1.66
N LEU A 88 4.14 -11.53 2.98
CA LEU A 88 5.10 -10.91 3.89
C LEU A 88 6.38 -11.73 4.11
N SER A 89 6.37 -13.03 3.80
CA SER A 89 7.58 -13.87 3.82
C SER A 89 8.58 -13.43 2.77
N ASP A 90 8.11 -13.01 1.59
CA ASP A 90 8.97 -12.59 0.47
C ASP A 90 9.68 -11.26 0.74
N ALA A 91 9.16 -10.47 1.70
CA ALA A 91 9.73 -9.21 2.12
C ALA A 91 10.62 -9.35 3.37
N GLU A 92 10.83 -10.54 3.93
CA GLU A 92 11.60 -10.69 5.16
C GLU A 92 13.06 -10.21 4.99
N GLY A 93 13.50 -9.32 5.89
CA GLY A 93 14.83 -8.68 5.81
C GLY A 93 14.93 -7.49 4.85
N ALA A 94 13.93 -7.23 4.00
CA ALA A 94 13.93 -6.07 3.12
C ALA A 94 13.75 -4.75 3.90
N TRP A 95 14.34 -3.66 3.42
CA TRP A 95 14.31 -2.36 4.09
C TRP A 95 12.89 -1.79 4.24
N TYR A 96 11.98 -2.12 3.32
CA TYR A 96 10.58 -1.67 3.30
C TYR A 96 9.64 -2.59 4.09
N SER A 97 10.11 -3.74 4.56
CA SER A 97 9.29 -4.84 5.08
C SER A 97 8.45 -4.45 6.30
N ALA A 98 9.05 -3.72 7.24
CA ALA A 98 8.36 -3.25 8.44
C ALA A 98 7.20 -2.31 8.11
N GLU A 99 7.39 -1.45 7.11
CA GLU A 99 6.39 -0.46 6.72
C GLU A 99 5.24 -1.09 5.94
N VAL A 100 5.55 -1.99 5.00
CA VAL A 100 4.55 -2.80 4.29
C VAL A 100 3.74 -3.63 5.29
N ARG A 101 4.41 -4.31 6.23
CA ARG A 101 3.74 -5.09 7.28
C ARG A 101 2.80 -4.22 8.11
N ARG A 102 3.25 -3.05 8.56
CA ARG A 102 2.44 -2.12 9.34
C ARG A 102 1.21 -1.66 8.56
N PHE A 103 1.38 -1.28 7.29
CA PHE A 103 0.28 -0.85 6.43
C PHE A 103 -0.83 -1.91 6.35
N PHE A 104 -0.48 -3.16 6.08
CA PHE A 104 -1.46 -4.24 5.98
C PHE A 104 -2.02 -4.70 7.34
N GLN A 105 -1.26 -4.55 8.44
CA GLN A 105 -1.80 -4.75 9.79
C GLN A 105 -2.92 -3.75 10.12
N ILE A 106 -2.72 -2.47 9.79
CA ILE A 106 -3.75 -1.43 9.94
C ILE A 106 -4.95 -1.77 9.06
N ARG A 107 -4.70 -2.15 7.80
CA ARG A 107 -5.79 -2.49 6.88
C ARG A 107 -6.60 -3.69 7.37
N GLY A 108 -5.92 -4.71 7.89
CA GLY A 108 -6.54 -5.90 8.47
C GLY A 108 -7.34 -5.62 9.74
N SER A 109 -6.94 -4.63 10.55
CA SER A 109 -7.68 -4.25 11.77
C SER A 109 -8.96 -3.46 11.47
N MET A 110 -9.01 -2.75 10.35
CA MET A 110 -10.21 -2.05 9.86
C MET A 110 -11.28 -3.00 9.30
N ARG A 111 -10.97 -4.31 9.18
CA ARG A 111 -11.94 -5.30 8.72
C ARG A 111 -12.95 -5.57 9.83
N ASP A 112 -14.24 -5.34 9.55
CA ASP A 112 -15.31 -5.71 10.46
C ASP A 112 -15.41 -7.24 10.56
N ARG A 113 -14.86 -7.80 11.65
CA ARG A 113 -14.91 -9.24 11.93
C ARG A 113 -16.33 -9.73 12.27
N ARG A 114 -17.25 -8.84 12.64
CA ARG A 114 -18.61 -9.19 13.06
C ARG A 114 -19.50 -9.61 11.88
N LEU A 115 -19.24 -9.07 10.69
CA LEU A 115 -19.92 -9.47 9.46
C LEU A 115 -19.56 -10.91 9.04
N LEU A 116 -18.36 -11.40 9.36
CA LEU A 116 -17.95 -12.78 9.07
C LEU A 116 -18.55 -13.80 10.05
N ALA A 117 -18.71 -13.42 11.33
CA ALA A 117 -19.32 -14.27 12.35
C ALA A 117 -20.80 -14.62 12.06
N ARG A 118 -21.51 -13.81 11.26
CA ARG A 118 -22.89 -14.11 10.83
C ARG A 118 -22.99 -15.21 9.75
N TYR A 119 -21.90 -15.53 9.07
CA TYR A 119 -21.90 -16.46 7.93
C TYR A 119 -21.00 -17.69 8.10
N GLY A 120 -20.30 -17.85 9.22
CA GLY A 120 -19.58 -19.11 9.47
C GLY A 120 -18.72 -19.16 10.73
N GLU A 121 -19.32 -19.66 11.82
CA GLU A 121 -18.68 -20.66 12.69
C GLU A 121 -19.74 -21.76 12.94
N ARG A 122 -19.80 -22.76 12.05
CA ARG A 122 -20.13 -24.11 12.51
C ARG A 122 -18.79 -24.78 12.72
N GLU A 123 -18.35 -24.81 13.98
CA GLU A 123 -17.24 -25.65 14.42
C GLU A 123 -17.47 -27.09 13.93
N GLN A 124 -16.45 -27.66 13.27
CA GLN A 124 -16.20 -29.10 13.24
C GLN A 124 -14.85 -29.33 13.89
#